data_AF-A0A8H6RZM0-F1
#
_entry.id   AF-A0A8H6RZM0-F1
#
_cell.length_a   1.000
_cell.length_b   1.000
_cell.length_c   1.000
_cell.angle_alpha   90.00
_cell.angle_beta   90.00
_cell.angle_gamma   90.00
#
_symmetry.space_group_name_H-M   'P 1'
#
loop_
_entity.id
_entity.type
_entity.pdbx_description
1 polymer ?
#
loop_
_entity_poly.entity_id
_entity_poly.type
_entity_poly.pdbx_seq_one_letter_code
_entity_poly.pdbx_strand_id
1 'polypeptide(L)'
;MSPPDNTFVDPVVFSEWHTIRPGKPPLTLTVREITSVSVTFILSSTFSDLGADADPYIASLGLAADDNNDEHDDSDNDTDDSVQKKTSVIAEALAKGLSVNVNNAIWKGVYIRVDDKTEEAVIIIYGLMPGKKYDIDLGLVQGNIRQQVVTDDLDMASSTTLAESDSFEGAESPIPTPSSSPSGTISSTPPAAPHPQMTLEDRLKQLQSTLSLIDAERDGVTLSLKTARRDAQKADAALRSEIEILKRASEKHAVAEHRARQKVLALQEAAKRAQTSTKDIEGMVVEVEAELPALLKERSGREKAYARVKEEADRARREREREEDKERRKVEAMKNELNGLGNKMEKLTGKREKLETVIIPDLEEQLREIELEIERIEADPLGYAYSQESPEGFDEQAPRPGIIPRPAPIPIQRPGLNTSSSRSSSDHPFWRPNNASHQRSSSARNDSSSSLSSNSSPIHSSATLNTSTLSGRAAPFEPGKILNRPSQSQWIAARAAGKW
;
A
#
# COMPACT_ATOMS: atom_id res chain seq x y z
N MET A 1 58.19 15.44 -14.67
CA MET A 1 56.85 15.33 -15.30
C MET A 1 56.21 14.08 -14.76
N SER A 2 55.42 14.23 -13.69
CA SER A 2 54.68 13.15 -13.03
C SER A 2 53.20 13.36 -13.32
N PRO A 3 52.42 12.30 -13.61
CA PRO A 3 50.99 12.44 -13.81
C PRO A 3 50.28 12.60 -12.46
N PRO A 4 49.16 13.34 -12.38
CA PRO A 4 48.34 13.38 -11.18
C PRO A 4 47.38 12.19 -11.16
N ASP A 5 47.53 11.32 -10.16
CA ASP A 5 46.52 10.34 -9.76
C ASP A 5 45.34 11.10 -9.13
N ASN A 6 44.24 11.19 -9.88
CA ASN A 6 42.98 11.73 -9.41
C ASN A 6 41.93 10.62 -9.45
N THR A 7 41.95 9.74 -8.46
CA THR A 7 40.93 8.69 -8.26
C THR A 7 39.78 9.26 -7.43
N PHE A 8 38.79 9.80 -8.13
CA PHE A 8 37.49 10.14 -7.57
C PHE A 8 36.74 8.82 -7.33
N VAL A 9 36.62 8.42 -6.07
CA VAL A 9 35.86 7.23 -5.67
C VAL A 9 34.44 7.70 -5.33
N ASP A 10 33.51 7.47 -6.25
CA ASP A 10 32.08 7.66 -5.98
C ASP A 10 31.61 6.65 -4.92
N PRO A 11 30.87 7.07 -3.88
CA PRO A 11 30.27 6.15 -2.94
C PRO A 11 29.11 5.42 -3.64
N VAL A 12 29.36 4.16 -4.01
CA VAL A 12 28.31 3.25 -4.46
C VAL A 12 27.34 3.02 -3.30
N VAL A 13 26.17 3.66 -3.38
CA VAL A 13 25.03 3.41 -2.50
C VAL A 13 24.50 2.02 -2.84
N PHE A 14 24.74 1.04 -1.96
CA PHE A 14 24.18 -0.30 -2.09
C PHE A 14 22.66 -0.22 -1.95
N SER A 15 21.94 -0.56 -3.03
CA SER A 15 20.49 -0.78 -2.98
C SER A 15 20.23 -2.12 -2.28
N GLU A 16 19.83 -2.03 -1.02
CA GLU A 16 19.35 -3.14 -0.21
C GLU A 16 17.99 -3.63 -0.75
N TRP A 17 17.98 -4.83 -1.33
CA TRP A 17 16.75 -5.47 -1.81
C TRP A 17 15.91 -5.88 -0.60
N HIS A 18 14.85 -5.13 -0.32
CA HIS A 18 13.86 -5.50 0.68
C HIS A 18 12.82 -6.43 0.04
N THR A 19 12.66 -7.63 0.60
CA THR A 19 11.60 -8.57 0.20
C THR A 19 10.25 -7.97 0.52
N ILE A 20 9.60 -7.38 -0.48
CA ILE A 20 8.21 -6.90 -0.41
C ILE A 20 7.33 -8.15 -0.33
N ARG A 21 7.03 -8.61 0.90
CA ARG A 21 5.87 -9.48 1.09
C ARG A 21 4.64 -8.69 0.62
N PRO A 22 3.63 -9.33 0.01
CA PRO A 22 2.35 -8.69 -0.31
C PRO A 22 1.71 -8.22 1.01
N GLY A 23 2.10 -7.01 1.40
CA GLY A 23 1.80 -6.40 2.68
C GLY A 23 0.45 -5.74 2.58
N LYS A 24 -0.32 -5.86 3.66
CA LYS A 24 -1.53 -5.04 3.84
C LYS A 24 -1.13 -3.57 3.63
N PRO A 25 -1.95 -2.78 2.94
CA PRO A 25 -1.61 -1.42 2.57
C PRO A 25 -1.25 -0.61 3.82
N PRO A 26 -0.17 0.18 3.80
CA PRO A 26 0.22 0.96 4.95
C PRO A 26 -0.88 2.00 5.25
N LEU A 27 -1.30 2.05 6.51
CA LEU A 27 -2.23 3.05 6.99
C LEU A 27 -1.44 4.26 7.48
N THR A 28 -1.87 5.45 7.07
CA THR A 28 -1.27 6.72 7.49
C THR A 28 -2.21 7.45 8.43
N LEU A 29 -1.65 8.04 9.48
CA LEU A 29 -2.38 8.79 10.46
C LEU A 29 -1.94 10.25 10.40
N THR A 30 -2.89 11.15 10.22
CA THR A 30 -2.64 12.59 10.20
C THR A 30 -3.44 13.27 11.30
N VAL A 31 -2.89 14.35 11.87
CA VAL A 31 -3.58 15.16 12.87
C VAL A 31 -4.43 16.20 12.14
N ARG A 32 -5.75 16.18 12.34
CA ARG A 32 -6.68 17.13 11.74
C ARG A 32 -6.88 18.37 12.59
N GLU A 33 -7.09 18.15 13.88
CA GLU A 33 -7.44 19.22 14.81
C GLU A 33 -6.93 18.88 16.21
N ILE A 34 -6.40 19.88 16.89
CA ILE A 34 -6.02 19.82 18.29
C ILE A 34 -6.85 20.88 18.98
N THR A 35 -7.58 20.48 20.01
CA THR A 35 -8.30 21.40 20.90
C THR A 35 -7.71 21.30 22.30
N SER A 36 -8.20 22.15 23.20
CA SER A 36 -7.81 22.13 24.62
C SER A 36 -8.12 20.81 25.33
N VAL A 37 -9.14 20.07 24.87
CA VAL A 37 -9.64 18.86 25.56
C VAL A 37 -9.74 17.63 24.65
N SER A 38 -9.44 17.77 23.36
CA SER A 38 -9.51 16.67 22.41
C SER A 38 -8.47 16.78 21.29
N VAL A 39 -8.18 15.64 20.66
CA VAL A 39 -7.39 15.57 19.43
C VAL A 39 -8.14 14.72 18.43
N THR A 40 -8.22 15.21 17.19
CA THR A 40 -8.85 14.52 16.07
C THR A 40 -7.78 14.06 15.08
N PHE A 41 -7.75 12.76 14.83
CA PHE A 41 -6.92 12.15 13.80
C PHE A 41 -7.77 11.70 12.60
N ILE A 42 -7.15 11.70 11.43
CA ILE A 42 -7.66 11.03 10.24
C ILE A 42 -6.72 9.87 9.95
N LEU A 43 -7.29 8.67 9.87
CA LEU A 43 -6.61 7.47 9.41
C LEU A 43 -7.01 7.23 7.95
N SER A 44 -6.05 7.29 7.03
CA SER A 44 -6.26 7.11 5.60
C SER A 44 -5.40 5.96 5.06
N SER A 45 -5.95 5.19 4.12
CA SER A 45 -5.21 4.18 3.37
C SER A 45 -4.42 4.87 2.25
N THR A 46 -3.12 4.62 2.13
CA THR A 46 -2.29 5.24 1.08
C THR A 46 -2.72 4.89 -0.35
N PHE A 47 -3.62 3.93 -0.51
CA PHE A 47 -4.17 3.55 -1.82
C PHE A 47 -5.34 4.40 -2.27
N SER A 48 -6.04 5.10 -1.36
CA SER A 48 -7.22 5.89 -1.74
C SER A 48 -6.86 7.23 -2.40
N ASP A 49 -5.70 7.79 -2.08
CA ASP A 49 -5.21 9.03 -2.72
C ASP A 49 -4.69 8.78 -4.15
N LEU A 50 -4.35 7.52 -4.46
CA LEU A 50 -4.11 7.05 -5.83
C LEU A 50 -5.41 6.69 -6.55
N GLY A 51 -6.59 6.82 -5.94
CA GLY A 51 -7.86 6.41 -6.57
C GLY A 51 -8.55 7.51 -7.36
N ALA A 52 -8.36 8.78 -6.98
CA ALA A 52 -9.05 9.91 -7.60
C ALA A 52 -8.25 10.60 -8.71
N ASP A 53 -6.92 10.58 -8.62
CA ASP A 53 -5.99 11.20 -9.59
C ASP A 53 -4.86 10.24 -10.04
N ALA A 54 -4.97 8.91 -9.84
CA ALA A 54 -3.99 8.02 -10.47
C ALA A 54 -4.09 8.16 -11.99
N ASP A 55 -2.93 8.53 -12.53
CA ASP A 55 -2.60 8.48 -13.94
C ASP A 55 -3.27 7.26 -14.61
N PRO A 56 -4.06 7.46 -15.68
CA PRO A 56 -4.70 6.38 -16.44
C PRO A 56 -3.70 5.34 -16.99
N TYR A 57 -2.40 5.62 -16.90
CA TYR A 57 -1.30 4.73 -17.24
C TYR A 57 -1.11 3.55 -16.28
N ILE A 58 -1.43 3.66 -14.99
CA ILE A 58 -1.34 2.50 -14.06
C ILE A 58 -2.52 1.54 -14.27
N ALA A 59 -3.71 2.07 -14.60
CA ALA A 59 -4.84 1.25 -15.04
C ALA A 59 -4.54 0.53 -16.38
N SER A 60 -3.71 1.11 -17.25
CA SER A 60 -3.28 0.50 -18.50
C SER A 60 -2.21 -0.61 -18.33
N LEU A 61 -1.60 -0.75 -17.15
CA LEU A 61 -0.63 -1.82 -16.85
C LEU A 61 -1.28 -3.14 -16.41
N GLY A 62 -2.61 -3.23 -16.35
CA GLY A 62 -3.33 -4.50 -16.15
C GLY A 62 -3.06 -5.18 -14.80
N LEU A 63 -2.59 -4.44 -13.79
CA LEU A 63 -2.36 -4.93 -12.43
C LEU A 63 -3.52 -4.63 -11.47
N ALA A 64 -4.64 -4.09 -11.97
CA ALA A 64 -5.89 -4.16 -11.22
C ALA A 64 -6.17 -5.65 -10.99
N ALA A 65 -6.17 -6.04 -9.71
CA ALA A 65 -6.28 -7.43 -9.27
C ALA A 65 -7.27 -8.19 -10.16
N ASP A 66 -6.72 -9.17 -10.85
CA ASP A 66 -7.38 -10.18 -11.65
C ASP A 66 -8.30 -11.00 -10.73
N ASP A 67 -9.40 -10.38 -10.32
CA ASP A 67 -10.56 -11.02 -9.74
C ASP A 67 -11.30 -11.64 -10.93
N ASN A 68 -10.71 -12.74 -11.42
CA ASN A 68 -11.28 -13.64 -12.41
C ASN A 68 -12.63 -14.11 -11.88
N ASN A 69 -13.65 -13.32 -12.19
CA ASN A 69 -15.02 -13.73 -12.13
C ASN A 69 -15.18 -14.75 -13.26
N ASP A 70 -15.13 -16.03 -12.88
CA ASP A 70 -15.56 -17.16 -13.68
C ASP A 70 -16.96 -16.84 -14.24
N GLU A 71 -17.03 -16.44 -15.51
CA GLU A 71 -18.25 -16.41 -16.30
C GLU A 71 -18.68 -17.86 -16.62
N HIS A 72 -19.19 -18.54 -15.60
CA HIS A 72 -20.01 -19.72 -15.74
C HIS A 72 -21.20 -19.57 -14.78
N ASP A 73 -22.38 -19.25 -15.30
CA ASP A 73 -23.49 -20.21 -15.44
C ASP A 73 -24.79 -19.46 -15.75
N ASP A 74 -25.47 -19.90 -16.80
CA ASP A 74 -26.83 -19.49 -17.13
C ASP A 74 -27.78 -20.08 -16.06
N SER A 75 -28.13 -19.31 -15.03
CA SER A 75 -29.15 -19.72 -14.07
C SER A 75 -30.01 -18.54 -13.64
N ASP A 76 -31.14 -18.41 -14.33
CA ASP A 76 -32.31 -17.65 -13.87
C ASP A 76 -32.74 -18.18 -12.49
N ASN A 77 -32.39 -17.48 -11.40
CA ASN A 77 -33.11 -17.63 -10.14
C ASN A 77 -33.02 -16.38 -9.26
N ASP A 78 -34.19 -16.04 -8.72
CA ASP A 78 -34.58 -14.86 -7.97
C ASP A 78 -33.65 -14.41 -6.83
N THR A 79 -33.40 -13.09 -6.80
CA THR A 79 -33.20 -12.22 -5.62
C THR A 79 -32.48 -12.82 -4.40
N ASP A 80 -31.15 -12.68 -4.36
CA ASP A 80 -30.46 -12.36 -3.11
C ASP A 80 -29.34 -11.35 -3.41
N ASP A 81 -29.60 -10.09 -3.09
CA ASP A 81 -28.79 -8.89 -3.33
C ASP A 81 -27.56 -8.86 -2.39
N SER A 82 -26.83 -9.97 -2.34
CA SER A 82 -25.56 -10.10 -1.64
C SER A 82 -24.41 -9.69 -2.57
N VAL A 83 -24.51 -8.48 -3.11
CA VAL A 83 -23.34 -7.77 -3.64
C VAL A 83 -22.30 -7.80 -2.53
N GLN A 84 -21.21 -8.53 -2.77
CA GLN A 84 -20.07 -8.61 -1.87
C GLN A 84 -19.52 -7.19 -1.70
N LYS A 85 -20.07 -6.43 -0.75
CA LYS A 85 -19.58 -5.11 -0.37
C LYS A 85 -18.14 -5.34 0.06
N LYS A 86 -17.19 -4.94 -0.79
CA LYS A 86 -15.77 -4.90 -0.47
C LYS A 86 -15.66 -4.17 0.85
N THR A 87 -15.43 -4.91 1.93
CA THR A 87 -15.34 -4.34 3.28
C THR A 87 -14.15 -3.41 3.26
N SER A 88 -14.35 -2.12 3.50
CA SER A 88 -13.27 -1.12 3.51
C SER A 88 -12.11 -1.65 4.34
N VAL A 89 -10.88 -1.54 3.81
CA VAL A 89 -9.67 -2.05 4.48
C VAL A 89 -9.52 -1.45 5.88
N ILE A 90 -9.94 -0.18 6.03
CA ILE A 90 -9.94 0.51 7.31
C ILE A 90 -11.00 -0.04 8.25
N ALA A 91 -12.22 -0.29 7.76
CA ALA A 91 -13.28 -0.93 8.54
C ALA A 91 -12.82 -2.30 9.06
N GLU A 92 -12.16 -3.11 8.22
CA GLU A 92 -11.60 -4.41 8.61
C GLU A 92 -10.47 -4.27 9.63
N ALA A 93 -9.57 -3.29 9.46
CA ALA A 93 -8.48 -3.04 10.40
C ALA A 93 -8.98 -2.59 11.78
N LEU A 94 -10.01 -1.75 11.81
CA LEU A 94 -10.63 -1.26 13.05
C LEU A 94 -11.53 -2.31 13.72
N ALA A 95 -12.22 -3.15 12.94
CA ALA A 95 -13.05 -4.25 13.45
C ALA A 95 -12.22 -5.30 14.21
N LYS A 96 -10.94 -5.46 13.86
CA LYS A 96 -10.00 -6.33 14.58
C LYS A 96 -9.52 -5.74 15.93
N GLY A 97 -9.93 -4.52 16.24
CA GLY A 97 -9.66 -3.81 17.49
C GLY A 97 -8.68 -2.66 17.29
N LEU A 98 -9.10 -1.47 17.73
CA LEU A 98 -8.24 -0.31 17.91
C LEU A 98 -7.96 -0.16 19.41
N SER A 99 -6.69 -0.10 19.77
CA SER A 99 -6.27 0.30 21.11
C SER A 99 -5.63 1.69 21.06
N VAL A 100 -5.99 2.55 22.00
CA VAL A 100 -5.46 3.91 22.10
C VAL A 100 -4.82 4.05 23.47
N ASN A 101 -3.52 4.29 23.50
CA ASN A 101 -2.80 4.59 24.73
C ASN A 101 -2.40 6.06 24.72
N VAL A 102 -2.64 6.73 25.84
CA VAL A 102 -2.21 8.11 26.08
C VAL A 102 -1.22 8.07 27.24
N ASN A 103 0.02 8.45 27.01
CA ASN A 103 1.14 8.35 27.97
C ASN A 103 1.29 6.91 28.53
N ASN A 104 1.25 5.91 27.66
CA ASN A 104 1.32 4.48 28.00
C ASN A 104 0.14 3.92 28.81
N ALA A 105 -0.96 4.67 28.98
CA ALA A 105 -2.17 4.20 29.65
C ALA A 105 -3.33 4.06 28.66
N ILE A 106 -4.09 2.96 28.74
CA ILE A 106 -5.25 2.72 27.87
C ILE A 106 -6.30 3.80 28.10
N TRP A 107 -6.64 4.52 27.03
CA TRP A 107 -7.60 5.61 27.08
C TRP A 107 -8.99 5.15 26.65
N LYS A 108 -9.99 5.42 27.49
CA LYS A 108 -11.40 5.03 27.22
C LYS A 108 -12.18 6.09 26.43
N GLY A 109 -11.71 7.34 26.47
CA GLY A 109 -12.39 8.47 25.83
C GLY A 109 -12.06 8.57 24.34
N VAL A 110 -12.50 7.59 23.54
CA VAL A 110 -12.22 7.52 22.10
C VAL A 110 -13.52 7.36 21.34
N TYR A 111 -13.73 8.21 20.33
CA TYR A 111 -14.83 8.12 19.37
C TYR A 111 -14.27 7.85 17.98
N ILE A 112 -14.86 6.91 17.25
CA ILE A 112 -14.39 6.48 15.93
C ILE A 112 -15.56 6.54 14.96
N ARG A 113 -15.35 7.19 13.83
CA ARG A 113 -16.29 7.20 12.71
C ARG A 113 -15.55 6.76 11.44
N VAL A 114 -16.00 5.68 10.83
CA VAL A 114 -15.47 5.18 9.56
C VAL A 114 -16.35 5.70 8.43
N ASP A 115 -15.74 6.27 7.40
CA ASP A 115 -16.39 6.62 6.14
C ASP A 115 -16.00 5.59 5.08
N ASP A 116 -16.92 4.66 4.81
CA ASP A 116 -16.71 3.61 3.82
C ASP A 116 -16.55 4.16 2.40
N LYS A 117 -17.00 5.40 2.12
CA LYS A 117 -16.95 5.97 0.77
C LYS A 117 -15.57 6.55 0.43
N THR A 118 -14.88 7.10 1.42
CA THR A 118 -13.56 7.74 1.23
C THR A 118 -12.41 6.87 1.71
N GLU A 119 -12.70 5.70 2.28
CA GLU A 119 -11.74 4.89 3.05
C GLU A 119 -10.95 5.76 4.05
N GLU A 120 -11.67 6.56 4.83
CA GLU A 120 -11.09 7.35 5.91
C GLU A 120 -11.79 7.03 7.23
N ALA A 121 -11.03 7.02 8.32
CA ALA A 121 -11.60 6.98 9.65
C ALA A 121 -11.19 8.19 10.47
N VAL A 122 -12.19 8.87 11.04
CA VAL A 122 -12.00 9.98 11.97
C VAL A 122 -11.98 9.42 13.39
N ILE A 123 -10.87 9.62 14.08
CA ILE A 123 -10.65 9.15 15.46
C ILE A 123 -10.51 10.38 16.36
N ILE A 124 -11.43 10.55 17.30
CA ILE A 124 -11.45 11.67 18.24
C ILE A 124 -11.12 11.13 19.64
N ILE A 125 -10.01 11.59 20.21
CA ILE A 125 -9.64 11.32 21.60
C ILE A 125 -10.08 12.51 22.44
N TYR A 126 -10.95 12.29 23.42
CA TYR A 126 -11.50 13.34 24.28
C TYR A 126 -11.13 13.15 25.75
N GLY A 127 -11.23 14.23 26.54
CA GLY A 127 -10.90 14.25 27.97
C GLY A 127 -9.44 14.54 28.26
N LEU A 128 -8.70 15.11 27.30
CA LEU A 128 -7.34 15.60 27.54
C LEU A 128 -7.40 16.88 28.40
N MET A 129 -6.33 17.14 29.14
CA MET A 129 -6.17 18.39 29.88
C MET A 129 -5.51 19.44 28.98
N PRO A 130 -5.93 20.71 29.02
CA PRO A 130 -5.28 21.80 28.30
C PRO A 130 -3.82 21.98 28.74
N GLY A 131 -2.98 22.45 27.82
CA GLY A 131 -1.59 22.82 28.09
C GLY A 131 -0.66 21.64 28.38
N LYS A 132 -1.11 20.41 28.14
CA LYS A 132 -0.33 19.21 28.44
C LYS A 132 0.13 18.52 27.17
N LYS A 133 1.36 18.02 27.24
CA LYS A 133 1.95 17.17 26.21
C LYS A 133 1.50 15.73 26.44
N TYR A 134 0.99 15.11 25.39
CA TYR A 134 0.54 13.74 25.36
C TYR A 134 1.31 12.96 24.29
N ASP A 135 1.78 11.78 24.68
CA ASP A 135 2.26 10.77 23.75
C ASP A 135 1.12 9.80 23.46
N ILE A 136 0.61 9.81 22.23
CA ILE A 136 -0.56 9.04 21.82
C ILE A 136 -0.07 7.89 20.94
N ASP A 137 -0.29 6.66 21.41
CA ASP A 137 0.00 5.44 20.66
C ASP A 137 -1.31 4.78 20.20
N LEU A 138 -1.48 4.67 18.89
CA LEU A 138 -2.57 3.97 18.25
C LEU A 138 -2.07 2.58 17.86
N GLY A 139 -2.49 1.58 18.63
CA GLY A 139 -2.21 0.18 18.35
C GLY A 139 -3.28 -0.40 17.44
N LEU A 140 -2.93 -0.60 16.18
CA LEU A 140 -3.69 -1.38 15.22
C LEU A 140 -3.07 -2.78 15.09
N VAL A 141 -3.86 -3.76 14.66
CA VAL A 141 -3.37 -5.13 14.40
C VAL A 141 -2.25 -5.16 13.36
N GLN A 142 -2.13 -4.11 12.55
CA GLN A 142 -1.11 -3.98 11.51
C GLN A 142 0.17 -3.26 11.97
N GLY A 143 0.18 -2.67 13.17
CA GLY A 143 1.31 -1.92 13.70
C GLY A 143 0.89 -0.86 14.72
N ASN A 144 1.87 -0.30 15.42
CA ASN A 144 1.68 0.82 16.34
C ASN A 144 2.10 2.14 15.67
N ILE A 145 1.23 3.14 15.74
CA ILE A 145 1.51 4.49 15.25
C ILE A 145 1.59 5.41 16.47
N ARG A 146 2.75 6.06 16.68
CA ARG A 146 2.99 6.96 17.82
C ARG A 146 3.03 8.40 17.35
N GLN A 147 2.22 9.26 17.96
CA GLN A 147 2.19 10.70 17.70
C GLN A 147 2.27 11.48 19.01
N GLN A 148 3.12 12.49 19.04
CA GLN A 148 3.21 13.41 20.17
C GLN A 148 2.38 14.66 19.88
N VAL A 149 1.50 15.04 20.80
CA VAL A 149 0.58 16.17 20.65
C VAL A 149 0.62 17.05 21.91
N VAL A 150 0.54 18.37 21.74
CA VAL A 150 0.40 19.34 22.83
C VAL A 150 -0.97 19.96 22.70
N THR A 151 -1.82 19.84 23.72
CA THR A 151 -3.15 20.46 23.73
C THR A 151 -3.04 21.97 23.93
N ASP A 152 -3.90 22.72 23.24
CA ASP A 152 -3.89 24.19 23.33
C ASP A 152 -4.37 24.66 24.71
N ASP A 153 -3.66 25.62 25.29
CA ASP A 153 -4.14 26.36 26.45
C ASP A 153 -5.17 27.40 25.98
N LEU A 154 -6.41 27.21 26.41
CA LEU A 154 -7.56 28.06 26.06
C LEU A 154 -7.36 29.54 26.46
N ASP A 155 -6.39 29.84 27.30
CA ASP A 155 -6.13 31.18 27.83
C ASP A 155 -5.08 31.99 27.02
N MET A 156 -4.52 31.45 25.93
CA MET A 156 -3.38 32.10 25.24
C MET A 156 -3.52 32.29 23.73
N ALA A 157 -4.71 32.18 23.15
CA ALA A 157 -4.90 32.37 21.70
C ALA A 157 -6.22 33.09 21.33
N SER A 158 -6.25 34.40 21.56
CA SER A 158 -7.03 35.35 20.76
C SER A 158 -6.26 36.68 20.67
N SER A 159 -4.99 36.64 20.26
CA SER A 159 -4.23 37.84 19.88
C SER A 159 -3.01 37.48 19.03
N THR A 160 -3.23 36.89 17.86
CA THR A 160 -2.20 36.80 16.82
C THR A 160 -2.79 37.34 15.52
N THR A 161 -3.15 38.62 15.53
CA THR A 161 -3.30 39.40 14.31
C THR A 161 -2.05 40.27 14.16
N LEU A 162 -1.29 39.95 13.12
CA LEU A 162 -0.41 40.81 12.34
C LEU A 162 -0.24 42.25 12.87
N ALA A 163 0.88 42.49 13.56
CA ALA A 163 1.46 43.83 13.69
C ALA A 163 2.84 43.79 13.03
N GLU A 164 2.82 44.03 11.72
CA GLU A 164 3.95 44.47 10.92
C GLU A 164 4.24 45.94 11.31
N SER A 165 5.52 46.25 11.52
CA SER A 165 6.14 47.58 11.49
C SER A 165 5.54 48.68 12.39
N ASP A 166 6.30 49.13 13.39
CA ASP A 166 7.09 50.34 13.16
C ASP A 166 8.19 50.55 14.21
N SER A 167 9.24 51.19 13.74
CA SER A 167 10.38 51.68 14.49
C SER A 167 9.91 52.64 15.58
N PHE A 168 10.38 52.46 16.82
CA PHE A 168 10.45 53.60 17.75
C PHE A 168 11.82 53.66 18.41
N GLU A 169 12.42 54.80 18.15
CA GLU A 169 13.76 55.23 18.52
C GLU A 169 13.98 55.23 20.03
N GLY A 170 15.25 55.16 20.41
CA GLY A 170 15.73 55.22 21.77
C GLY A 170 15.16 56.40 22.56
N ALA A 171 14.45 56.08 23.64
CA ALA A 171 14.26 57.00 24.75
C ALA A 171 15.46 56.87 25.69
N GLU A 172 16.39 57.79 25.54
CA GLU A 172 17.45 58.09 26.49
C GLU A 172 16.86 58.29 27.90
N SER A 173 17.38 57.55 28.87
CA SER A 173 17.11 57.82 30.28
C SER A 173 17.84 59.10 30.69
N PRO A 174 17.14 60.15 31.18
CA PRO A 174 17.80 61.35 31.63
C PRO A 174 18.45 61.11 33.01
N ILE A 175 19.75 61.38 33.04
CA ILE A 175 20.61 61.47 34.22
C ILE A 175 20.06 62.58 35.15
N PRO A 176 19.86 62.33 36.46
CA PRO A 176 19.46 63.39 37.39
C PRO A 176 20.65 64.33 37.67
N THR A 177 20.52 65.58 37.22
CA THR A 177 21.41 66.69 37.56
C THR A 177 21.13 67.19 38.99
N PRO A 178 22.09 67.22 39.92
CA PRO A 178 21.94 67.96 41.17
C PRO A 178 22.19 69.45 40.92
N SER A 179 21.11 70.20 40.64
CA SER A 179 21.09 71.66 40.72
C SER A 179 20.82 72.09 42.16
N SER A 180 21.82 72.64 42.83
CA SER A 180 21.68 73.32 44.12
C SER A 180 22.56 74.56 44.10
N SER A 181 22.00 75.66 43.57
CA SER A 181 22.48 77.02 43.79
C SER A 181 21.47 77.76 44.67
N PRO A 182 21.81 78.20 45.90
CA PRO A 182 21.02 79.20 46.60
C PRO A 182 21.59 80.59 46.30
N SER A 183 21.04 81.27 45.28
CA SER A 183 21.19 82.72 45.14
C SER A 183 20.06 83.42 45.90
N GLY A 184 20.46 84.19 46.91
CA GLY A 184 19.99 85.55 47.18
C GLY A 184 18.50 85.79 47.41
N THR A 185 18.13 85.95 48.69
CA THR A 185 17.10 86.91 49.09
C THR A 185 17.66 87.88 50.11
N ILE A 186 17.76 89.12 49.67
CA ILE A 186 18.02 90.36 50.38
C ILE A 186 16.82 90.79 51.25
N SER A 187 17.13 91.59 52.28
CA SER A 187 16.28 92.56 52.97
C SER A 187 15.41 92.11 54.16
N SER A 188 15.84 92.42 55.39
CA SER A 188 15.20 93.48 56.19
C SER A 188 15.93 93.68 57.54
N THR A 189 16.25 94.95 57.81
CA THR A 189 16.78 95.50 59.05
C THR A 189 15.71 95.60 60.14
N PRO A 190 16.06 95.34 61.41
CA PRO A 190 15.63 96.22 62.52
C PRO A 190 16.78 96.50 63.54
N PRO A 191 16.58 97.43 64.50
CA PRO A 191 17.62 98.37 64.91
C PRO A 191 18.45 97.95 66.13
N ALA A 192 19.69 98.46 66.13
CA ALA A 192 20.52 98.87 67.26
C ALA A 192 20.17 98.29 68.66
N ALA A 193 20.92 97.26 69.05
CA ALA A 193 21.14 96.89 70.45
C ALA A 193 22.66 96.76 70.69
N PRO A 194 23.19 97.23 71.83
CA PRO A 194 24.63 97.36 72.07
C PRO A 194 25.27 95.97 72.20
N HIS A 195 26.16 95.65 71.26
CA HIS A 195 26.91 94.41 71.25
C HIS A 195 27.77 94.29 72.53
N PRO A 196 27.71 93.16 73.27
CA PRO A 196 28.75 92.85 74.23
C PRO A 196 30.06 92.76 73.45
N GLN A 197 31.08 93.50 73.89
CA GLN A 197 32.37 93.50 73.22
C GLN A 197 32.92 92.07 73.25
N MET A 198 32.85 91.37 72.12
CA MET A 198 33.48 90.07 71.95
C MET A 198 34.92 90.22 72.42
N THR A 199 35.26 89.47 73.45
CA THR A 199 36.61 89.43 73.96
C THR A 199 37.51 88.89 72.86
N LEU A 200 38.78 89.30 72.84
CA LEU A 200 39.74 88.85 71.83
C LEU A 200 39.85 87.32 71.75
N GLU A 201 39.56 86.64 72.86
CA GLU A 201 39.56 85.18 72.97
C GLU A 201 38.41 84.51 72.20
N ASP A 202 37.21 85.07 72.22
CA ASP A 202 36.05 84.51 71.50
C ASP A 202 36.23 84.63 69.98
N ARG A 203 36.82 85.75 69.53
CA ARG A 203 37.18 85.93 68.12
C ARG A 203 38.24 84.92 67.68
N LEU A 204 39.21 84.59 68.55
CA LEU A 204 40.23 83.58 68.28
C LEU A 204 39.59 82.19 68.14
N LYS A 205 38.70 81.81 69.07
CA LYS A 205 37.96 80.53 69.01
C LYS A 205 37.11 80.42 67.75
N GLN A 206 36.44 81.51 67.36
CA GLN A 206 35.68 81.57 66.10
C GLN A 206 36.59 81.37 64.90
N LEU A 207 37.74 82.05 64.84
CA LEU A 207 38.71 81.89 63.75
C LEU A 207 39.26 80.46 63.68
N GLN A 208 39.60 79.85 64.82
CA GLN A 208 40.04 78.45 64.90
C GLN A 208 38.96 77.48 64.41
N SER A 209 37.70 77.69 64.81
CA SER A 209 36.57 76.89 64.34
C SER A 209 36.38 77.03 62.84
N THR A 210 36.44 78.25 62.30
CA THR A 210 36.34 78.47 60.84
C THR A 210 37.51 77.83 60.09
N LEU A 211 38.72 77.87 60.65
CA LEU A 211 39.89 77.21 60.05
C LEU A 211 39.69 75.69 60.04
N SER A 212 39.25 75.11 61.16
CA SER A 212 38.92 73.67 61.24
C SER A 212 37.81 73.26 60.28
N LEU A 213 36.81 74.11 60.05
CA LEU A 213 35.73 73.87 59.09
C LEU A 213 36.28 73.90 57.66
N ILE A 214 37.08 74.91 57.31
CA ILE A 214 37.72 75.03 55.99
C ILE A 214 38.64 73.83 55.74
N ASP A 215 39.40 73.37 56.73
CA ASP A 215 40.24 72.18 56.59
C ASP A 215 39.41 70.91 56.37
N ALA A 216 38.29 70.74 57.10
CA ALA A 216 37.38 69.62 56.89
C ALA A 216 36.71 69.65 55.51
N GLU A 217 36.31 70.84 55.03
CA GLU A 217 35.76 71.03 53.68
C GLU A 217 36.82 70.72 52.61
N ARG A 218 38.05 71.20 52.79
CA ARG A 218 39.17 70.92 51.88
C ARG A 218 39.45 69.42 51.81
N ASP A 219 39.46 68.72 52.93
CA ASP A 219 39.65 67.28 52.98
C ASP A 219 38.49 66.52 52.32
N GLY A 220 37.25 66.99 52.52
CA GLY A 220 36.06 66.48 51.86
C GLY A 220 36.11 66.63 50.33
N VAL A 221 36.45 67.81 49.82
CA VAL A 221 36.62 68.07 48.38
C VAL A 221 37.76 67.22 47.81
N THR A 222 38.87 67.09 48.55
CA THR A 222 40.01 66.27 48.13
C THR A 222 39.63 64.78 48.05
N LEU A 223 38.84 64.29 49.00
CA LEU A 223 38.33 62.92 48.99
C LEU A 223 37.35 62.70 47.81
N SER A 224 36.42 63.63 47.60
CA SER A 224 35.46 63.61 46.49
C SER A 224 36.17 63.59 45.13
N LEU A 225 37.23 64.39 44.96
CA LEU A 225 38.03 64.40 43.74
C LEU A 225 38.77 63.07 43.52
N LYS A 226 39.24 62.42 44.60
CA LYS A 226 39.87 61.09 44.51
C LYS A 226 38.86 60.00 44.17
N THR A 227 37.64 60.02 44.73
CA THR A 227 36.59 59.06 44.38
C THR A 227 36.12 59.25 42.95
N ALA A 228 35.83 60.49 42.53
CA ALA A 228 35.44 60.79 41.17
C ALA A 228 36.48 60.33 40.13
N ARG A 229 37.78 60.48 40.42
CA ARG A 229 38.85 59.94 39.56
C ARG A 229 38.85 58.42 39.47
N ARG A 230 38.63 57.72 40.58
CA ARG A 230 38.54 56.25 40.59
C ARG A 230 37.31 55.75 39.86
N ASP A 231 36.16 56.40 40.06
CA ASP A 231 34.91 56.06 39.40
C ASP A 231 34.99 56.31 37.89
N ALA A 232 35.61 57.42 37.46
CA ALA A 232 35.89 57.69 36.05
C ALA A 232 36.80 56.63 35.42
N GLN A 233 37.84 56.18 36.12
CA GLN A 233 38.70 55.09 35.64
C GLN A 233 37.96 53.76 35.54
N LYS A 234 37.10 53.45 36.51
CA LYS A 234 36.26 52.25 36.48
C LYS A 234 35.25 52.29 35.33
N ALA A 235 34.66 53.45 35.07
CA ALA A 235 33.75 53.67 33.94
C ALA A 235 34.49 53.50 32.60
N ASP A 236 35.69 54.08 32.43
CA ASP A 236 36.50 53.88 31.21
C ASP A 236 36.86 52.40 31.00
N ALA A 237 37.25 51.69 32.06
CA ALA A 237 37.51 50.26 32.00
C ALA A 237 36.26 49.44 31.61
N ALA A 238 35.08 49.84 32.10
CA ALA A 238 33.82 49.21 31.73
C ALA A 238 33.43 49.48 30.26
N LEU A 239 33.59 50.71 29.77
CA LEU A 239 33.32 51.05 28.37
C LEU A 239 34.26 50.30 27.41
N ARG A 240 35.53 50.13 27.77
CA ARG A 240 36.48 49.34 26.98
C ARG A 240 36.07 47.87 26.89
N SER A 241 35.64 47.27 28.01
CA SER A 241 35.20 45.87 27.99
C SER A 241 33.89 45.67 27.22
N GLU A 242 32.97 46.63 27.29
CA GLU A 242 31.75 46.64 26.48
C GLU A 242 32.06 46.76 24.99
N ILE A 243 32.96 47.66 24.57
CA ILE A 243 33.42 47.78 23.19
C ILE A 243 34.02 46.45 22.69
N GLU A 244 34.82 45.77 23.51
CA GLU A 244 35.36 44.46 23.16
C GLU A 244 34.27 43.39 23.01
N ILE A 245 33.26 43.38 23.90
CA ILE A 245 32.13 42.45 23.83
C ILE A 245 31.32 42.71 22.56
N LEU A 246 30.97 43.98 22.28
CA LEU A 246 30.25 44.37 21.08
C LEU A 246 31.06 44.04 19.80
N LYS A 247 32.38 44.24 19.82
CA LYS A 247 33.26 43.85 18.72
C LYS A 247 33.22 42.34 18.48
N ARG A 248 33.39 41.51 19.53
CA ARG A 248 33.28 40.05 19.40
C ARG A 248 31.89 39.59 18.95
N ALA A 249 30.84 40.25 19.42
CA ALA A 249 29.47 39.97 18.99
C ALA A 249 29.26 40.31 17.51
N SER A 250 29.77 41.46 17.05
CA SER A 250 29.68 41.89 15.65
C SER A 250 30.44 40.94 14.70
N GLU A 251 31.63 40.48 15.11
CA GLU A 251 32.43 39.51 14.34
C GLU A 251 31.71 38.16 14.26
N LYS A 252 31.12 37.69 15.36
CA LYS A 252 30.30 36.47 15.38
C LYS A 252 29.09 36.60 14.45
N HIS A 253 28.44 37.76 14.43
CA HIS A 253 27.31 38.02 13.54
C HIS A 253 27.73 38.01 12.05
N ALA A 254 28.87 38.61 11.70
CA ALA A 254 29.38 38.61 10.33
C ALA A 254 29.62 37.18 9.80
N VAL A 255 30.13 36.27 10.63
CA VAL A 255 30.28 34.85 10.26
C VAL A 255 28.93 34.16 10.06
N ALA A 256 27.95 34.43 10.92
CA ALA A 256 26.61 33.89 10.79
C ALA A 256 25.92 34.38 9.50
N GLU A 257 26.08 35.66 9.18
CA GLU A 257 25.56 36.27 7.96
C GLU A 257 26.19 35.67 6.70
N HIS A 258 27.51 35.45 6.70
CA HIS A 258 28.18 34.79 5.59
C HIS A 258 27.63 33.37 5.34
N ARG A 259 27.39 32.59 6.40
CA ARG A 259 26.75 31.27 6.29
C ARG A 259 25.31 31.37 5.79
N ALA A 260 24.56 32.37 6.23
CA ALA A 260 23.20 32.60 5.74
C ALA A 260 23.20 32.91 4.23
N ARG A 261 24.10 33.79 3.76
CA ARG A 261 24.27 34.10 2.34
C ARG A 261 24.67 32.86 1.52
N GLN A 262 25.57 32.02 2.03
CA GLN A 262 25.92 30.74 1.38
C GLN A 262 24.72 29.79 1.27
N LYS A 263 23.89 29.68 2.30
CA LYS A 263 22.65 28.89 2.25
C LYS A 263 21.68 29.43 1.21
N VAL A 264 21.51 30.75 1.13
CA VAL A 264 20.66 31.39 0.11
C VAL A 264 21.18 31.08 -1.30
N LEU A 265 22.49 31.19 -1.55
CA LEU A 265 23.07 30.84 -2.85
C LEU A 265 22.88 29.36 -3.20
N ALA A 266 23.08 28.45 -2.24
CA ALA A 266 22.85 27.02 -2.44
C ALA A 266 21.37 26.72 -2.76
N LEU A 267 20.43 27.38 -2.08
CA LEU A 267 18.99 27.26 -2.35
C LEU A 267 18.62 27.82 -3.73
N GLN A 268 19.21 28.95 -4.14
CA GLN A 268 19.01 29.50 -5.48
C GLN A 268 19.53 28.56 -6.57
N GLU A 269 20.69 27.92 -6.36
CA GLU A 269 21.23 26.95 -7.29
C GLU A 269 20.38 25.67 -7.35
N ALA A 270 19.89 25.19 -6.20
CA ALA A 270 18.96 24.06 -6.13
C ALA A 270 17.65 24.35 -6.87
N ALA A 271 17.06 25.54 -6.67
CA ALA A 271 15.86 25.98 -7.38
C ALA A 271 16.10 26.06 -8.89
N LYS A 272 17.26 26.57 -9.33
CA LYS A 272 17.64 26.60 -10.75
C LYS A 272 17.77 25.19 -11.34
N ARG A 273 18.39 24.25 -10.63
CA ARG A 273 18.50 22.84 -11.05
C ARG A 273 17.12 22.19 -11.16
N ALA A 274 16.24 22.41 -10.19
CA ALA A 274 14.88 21.89 -10.22
C ALA A 274 14.11 22.44 -11.42
N GLN A 275 14.21 23.74 -11.70
CA GLN A 275 13.56 24.36 -12.86
C GLN A 275 14.07 23.80 -14.20
N THR A 276 15.37 23.55 -14.34
CA THR A 276 15.91 22.88 -15.54
C THR A 276 15.37 21.47 -15.66
N SER A 277 15.35 20.69 -14.58
CA SER A 277 14.79 19.34 -14.58
C SER A 277 13.31 19.31 -14.97
N THR A 278 12.51 20.29 -14.52
CA THR A 278 11.10 20.39 -14.92
C THR A 278 10.97 20.66 -16.41
N LYS A 279 11.77 21.57 -16.98
CA LYS A 279 11.76 21.85 -18.42
C LYS A 279 12.17 20.63 -19.26
N ASP A 280 13.12 19.85 -18.78
CA ASP A 280 13.56 18.63 -19.48
C ASP A 280 12.43 17.58 -19.48
N ILE A 281 11.72 17.42 -18.34
CA ILE A 281 10.55 16.54 -18.24
C ILE A 281 9.40 17.03 -19.14
N GLU A 282 9.12 18.33 -19.14
CA GLU A 282 8.12 18.94 -20.05
C GLU A 282 8.48 18.68 -21.52
N GLY A 283 9.77 18.76 -21.88
CA GLY A 283 10.26 18.39 -23.21
C GLY A 283 9.96 16.93 -23.57
N MET A 284 10.23 16.00 -22.65
CA MET A 284 9.91 14.58 -22.85
C MET A 284 8.41 14.32 -22.98
N VAL A 285 7.57 15.02 -22.21
CA VAL A 285 6.10 14.92 -22.32
C VAL A 285 5.66 15.36 -23.71
N VAL A 286 6.17 16.48 -24.22
CA VAL A 286 5.85 16.98 -25.56
C VAL A 286 6.28 15.98 -26.64
N GLU A 287 7.45 15.35 -26.51
CA GLU A 287 7.90 14.30 -27.43
C GLU A 287 6.96 13.08 -27.43
N VAL A 288 6.58 12.59 -26.25
CA VAL A 288 5.63 11.47 -26.10
C VAL A 288 4.25 11.82 -26.66
N GLU A 289 3.75 13.02 -26.39
CA GLU A 289 2.48 13.50 -26.94
C GLU A 289 2.51 13.62 -28.47
N ALA A 290 3.66 13.99 -29.05
CA ALA A 290 3.85 14.04 -30.50
C ALA A 290 3.88 12.64 -31.15
N GLU A 291 4.38 11.61 -30.46
CA GLU A 291 4.42 10.22 -30.95
C GLU A 291 3.07 9.49 -30.82
N LEU A 292 2.26 9.86 -29.83
CA LEU A 292 0.95 9.26 -29.55
C LEU A 292 0.01 9.13 -30.78
N PRO A 293 -0.21 10.16 -31.62
CA PRO A 293 -1.09 10.04 -32.79
C PRO A 293 -0.58 9.02 -33.83
N ALA A 294 0.74 8.89 -34.00
CA ALA A 294 1.33 7.92 -34.91
C ALA A 294 1.07 6.48 -34.43
N LEU A 295 1.27 6.23 -33.12
CA LEU A 295 0.98 4.93 -32.50
C LEU A 295 -0.50 4.57 -32.54
N LEU A 296 -1.40 5.53 -32.33
CA LEU A 296 -2.85 5.31 -32.47
C LEU A 296 -3.22 4.93 -33.91
N LYS A 297 -2.64 5.60 -34.91
CA LYS A 297 -2.85 5.26 -36.32
C LYS A 297 -2.34 3.85 -36.64
N GLU A 298 -1.18 3.49 -36.10
CA GLU A 298 -0.61 2.15 -36.27
C GLU A 298 -1.47 1.07 -35.60
N ARG A 299 -1.94 1.30 -34.37
CA ARG A 299 -2.88 0.43 -33.66
C ARG A 299 -4.17 0.22 -34.48
N SER A 300 -4.78 1.30 -34.97
CA SER A 300 -5.97 1.22 -35.82
C SER A 300 -5.71 0.43 -37.12
N GLY A 301 -4.52 0.57 -37.71
CA GLY A 301 -4.09 -0.22 -38.86
C GLY A 301 -4.00 -1.72 -38.56
N ARG A 302 -3.36 -2.09 -37.45
CA ARG A 302 -3.24 -3.49 -37.00
C ARG A 302 -4.60 -4.09 -36.65
N GLU A 303 -5.46 -3.34 -35.98
CA GLU A 303 -6.81 -3.79 -35.63
C GLU A 303 -7.65 -4.08 -36.88
N LYS A 304 -7.58 -3.22 -37.90
CA LYS A 304 -8.22 -3.47 -39.21
C LYS A 304 -7.66 -4.72 -39.90
N ALA A 305 -6.35 -4.95 -39.83
CA ALA A 305 -5.73 -6.14 -40.39
C ALA A 305 -6.20 -7.41 -39.66
N TYR A 306 -6.24 -7.38 -38.32
CA TYR A 306 -6.76 -8.47 -37.51
C TYR A 306 -8.24 -8.76 -37.81
N ALA A 307 -9.07 -7.72 -37.93
CA ALA A 307 -10.47 -7.87 -38.29
C ALA A 307 -10.66 -8.56 -39.65
N ARG A 308 -9.83 -8.24 -40.65
CA ARG A 308 -9.83 -8.90 -41.97
C ARG A 308 -9.44 -10.37 -41.88
N VAL A 309 -8.37 -10.68 -41.17
CA VAL A 309 -7.90 -12.07 -40.99
C VAL A 309 -8.95 -12.90 -40.24
N LYS A 310 -9.61 -12.32 -39.23
CA LYS A 310 -10.70 -12.97 -38.51
C LYS A 310 -11.89 -13.27 -39.44
N GLU A 311 -12.32 -12.30 -40.23
CA GLU A 311 -13.42 -12.48 -41.18
C GLU A 311 -13.09 -13.57 -42.23
N GLU A 312 -11.84 -13.61 -42.71
CA GLU A 312 -11.35 -14.64 -43.63
C GLU A 312 -11.31 -16.02 -42.98
N ALA A 313 -10.82 -16.13 -41.75
CA ALA A 313 -10.84 -17.38 -40.99
C ALA A 313 -12.27 -17.89 -40.74
N ASP A 314 -13.20 -16.99 -40.39
CA ASP A 314 -14.62 -17.33 -40.22
C ASP A 314 -15.27 -17.76 -41.54
N ARG A 315 -14.86 -17.15 -42.67
CA ARG A 315 -15.30 -17.56 -44.00
C ARG A 315 -14.79 -18.95 -44.34
N ALA A 316 -13.52 -19.25 -44.10
CA ALA A 316 -12.91 -20.55 -44.33
C ALA A 316 -13.54 -21.64 -43.44
N ARG A 317 -13.82 -21.34 -42.17
CA ARG A 317 -14.51 -22.25 -41.25
C ARG A 317 -15.91 -22.60 -41.76
N ARG A 318 -16.69 -21.59 -42.18
CA ARG A 318 -18.02 -21.79 -42.77
C ARG A 318 -17.99 -22.55 -44.10
N GLU A 319 -16.90 -22.49 -44.85
CA GLU A 319 -16.73 -23.26 -46.08
C GLU A 319 -16.43 -24.72 -45.77
N ARG A 320 -15.47 -24.98 -44.87
CA ARG A 320 -15.16 -26.33 -44.38
C ARG A 320 -16.40 -27.02 -43.79
N GLU A 321 -17.16 -26.34 -42.93
CA GLU A 321 -18.37 -26.90 -42.32
C GLU A 321 -19.41 -27.30 -43.38
N ARG A 322 -19.55 -26.52 -44.46
CA ARG A 322 -20.44 -26.87 -45.58
C ARG A 322 -19.94 -28.06 -46.40
N GLU A 323 -18.63 -28.24 -46.52
CA GLU A 323 -18.06 -29.41 -47.20
C GLU A 323 -18.22 -30.67 -46.35
N GLU A 324 -17.89 -30.59 -45.06
CA GLU A 324 -18.09 -31.66 -44.09
C GLU A 324 -19.56 -32.08 -44.02
N ASP A 325 -20.51 -31.14 -44.04
CA ASP A 325 -21.94 -31.45 -44.11
C ASP A 325 -22.34 -32.18 -45.40
N LYS A 326 -21.76 -31.83 -46.55
CA LYS A 326 -22.01 -32.53 -47.82
C LYS A 326 -21.43 -33.94 -47.78
N GLU A 327 -20.22 -34.11 -47.25
CA GLU A 327 -19.60 -35.42 -47.09
C GLU A 327 -20.39 -36.29 -46.11
N ARG A 328 -20.79 -35.72 -44.97
CA ARG A 328 -21.63 -36.38 -43.98
C ARG A 328 -22.94 -36.87 -44.62
N ARG A 329 -23.61 -36.04 -45.41
CA ARG A 329 -24.83 -36.44 -46.16
C ARG A 329 -24.57 -37.59 -47.14
N LYS A 330 -23.43 -37.60 -47.85
CA LYS A 330 -23.04 -38.70 -48.75
C LYS A 330 -22.78 -40.00 -47.99
N VAL A 331 -22.07 -39.93 -46.87
CA VAL A 331 -21.78 -41.09 -46.01
C VAL A 331 -23.08 -41.65 -45.42
N GLU A 332 -23.97 -40.78 -44.93
CA GLU A 332 -25.29 -41.19 -44.44
C GLU A 332 -26.14 -41.85 -45.55
N ALA A 333 -26.08 -41.35 -46.79
CA ALA A 333 -26.74 -41.98 -47.94
C ALA A 333 -26.18 -43.38 -48.26
N MET A 334 -24.85 -43.55 -48.36
CA MET A 334 -24.22 -44.86 -48.59
C MET A 334 -24.50 -45.84 -47.44
N LYS A 335 -24.51 -45.37 -46.18
CA LYS A 335 -24.88 -46.19 -45.03
C LYS A 335 -26.32 -46.68 -45.12
N ASN A 336 -27.25 -45.83 -45.56
CA ASN A 336 -28.64 -46.22 -45.78
C ASN A 336 -28.76 -47.27 -46.91
N GLU A 337 -27.97 -47.16 -47.97
CA GLU A 337 -27.90 -48.16 -49.04
C GLU A 337 -27.35 -49.51 -48.54
N LEU A 338 -26.26 -49.49 -47.78
CA LEU A 338 -25.69 -50.69 -47.15
C LEU A 338 -26.68 -51.38 -46.22
N ASN A 339 -27.38 -50.62 -45.37
CA ASN A 339 -28.45 -51.17 -44.53
C ASN A 339 -29.58 -51.77 -45.39
N GLY A 340 -29.94 -51.10 -46.49
CA GLY A 340 -30.92 -51.62 -47.45
C GLY A 340 -30.51 -52.94 -48.09
N LEU A 341 -29.23 -53.08 -48.47
CA LEU A 341 -28.66 -54.33 -48.99
C LEU A 341 -28.56 -55.40 -47.89
N GLY A 342 -28.18 -55.03 -46.67
CA GLY A 342 -28.15 -55.92 -45.50
C GLY A 342 -29.51 -56.55 -45.22
N ASN A 343 -30.57 -55.75 -45.16
CA ASN A 343 -31.95 -56.22 -44.99
C ASN A 343 -32.41 -57.15 -46.12
N LYS A 344 -31.94 -56.93 -47.35
CA LYS A 344 -32.23 -57.83 -48.48
C LYS A 344 -31.49 -59.16 -48.33
N MET A 345 -30.24 -59.12 -47.91
CA MET A 345 -29.45 -60.32 -47.64
C MET A 345 -30.10 -61.13 -46.52
N GLU A 346 -30.46 -60.50 -45.40
CA GLU A 346 -31.14 -61.15 -44.27
C GLU A 346 -32.45 -61.81 -44.70
N LYS A 347 -33.26 -61.17 -45.55
CA LYS A 347 -34.47 -61.78 -46.14
C LYS A 347 -34.17 -62.99 -47.01
N LEU A 348 -33.12 -62.93 -47.84
CA LEU A 348 -32.73 -64.08 -48.68
C LEU A 348 -32.16 -65.22 -47.83
N THR A 349 -31.34 -64.91 -46.83
CA THR A 349 -30.82 -65.87 -45.86
C THR A 349 -31.95 -66.52 -45.08
N GLY A 350 -32.92 -65.76 -44.57
CA GLY A 350 -34.08 -66.32 -43.88
C GLY A 350 -34.99 -67.17 -44.79
N LYS A 351 -35.08 -66.86 -46.09
CA LYS A 351 -35.75 -67.74 -47.07
C LYS A 351 -34.97 -69.02 -47.32
N ARG A 352 -33.64 -68.91 -47.48
CA ARG A 352 -32.74 -70.06 -47.61
C ARG A 352 -32.86 -70.97 -46.39
N GLU A 353 -32.77 -70.40 -45.19
CA GLU A 353 -32.89 -71.14 -43.92
C GLU A 353 -34.24 -71.85 -43.82
N LYS A 354 -35.36 -71.20 -44.18
CA LYS A 354 -36.68 -71.86 -44.23
C LYS A 354 -36.75 -73.00 -45.24
N LEU A 355 -36.16 -72.82 -46.42
CA LEU A 355 -36.08 -73.89 -47.42
C LEU A 355 -35.24 -75.06 -46.89
N GLU A 356 -34.09 -74.76 -46.29
CA GLU A 356 -33.12 -75.73 -45.79
C GLU A 356 -33.60 -76.49 -44.55
N THR A 357 -34.28 -75.81 -43.62
CA THR A 357 -34.68 -76.38 -42.32
C THR A 357 -36.10 -76.91 -42.26
N VAL A 358 -37.04 -76.32 -43.02
CA VAL A 358 -38.46 -76.69 -42.93
C VAL A 358 -38.88 -77.46 -44.17
N ILE A 359 -38.64 -76.90 -45.35
CA ILE A 359 -39.25 -77.44 -46.59
C ILE A 359 -38.50 -78.68 -47.08
N ILE A 360 -37.17 -78.68 -47.07
CA ILE A 360 -36.38 -79.85 -47.51
C ILE A 360 -36.65 -81.08 -46.62
N PRO A 361 -36.61 -81.01 -45.27
CA PRO A 361 -36.88 -82.18 -44.43
C PRO A 361 -38.32 -82.69 -44.53
N ASP A 362 -39.31 -81.79 -44.65
CA ASP A 362 -40.72 -82.17 -44.86
C ASP A 362 -40.90 -82.91 -46.20
N LEU A 363 -40.26 -82.41 -47.28
CA LEU A 363 -40.26 -83.12 -48.57
C LEU A 363 -39.51 -84.45 -48.51
N GLU A 364 -38.37 -84.54 -47.81
CA GLU A 364 -37.64 -85.79 -47.60
C GLU A 364 -38.43 -86.80 -46.78
N GLU A 365 -39.20 -86.35 -45.78
CA GLU A 365 -40.10 -87.19 -44.99
C GLU A 365 -41.29 -87.68 -45.81
N GLN A 366 -41.93 -86.82 -46.58
CA GLN A 366 -42.97 -87.23 -47.53
C GLN A 366 -42.45 -88.24 -48.55
N LEU A 367 -41.21 -88.07 -49.03
CA LEU A 367 -40.56 -89.01 -49.93
C LEU A 367 -40.36 -90.37 -49.25
N ARG A 368 -39.89 -90.36 -47.99
CA ARG A 368 -39.72 -91.57 -47.16
C ARG A 368 -41.06 -92.26 -46.86
N GLU A 369 -42.12 -91.50 -46.61
CA GLU A 369 -43.47 -92.02 -46.38
C GLU A 369 -44.04 -92.67 -47.64
N ILE A 370 -43.84 -92.04 -48.80
CA ILE A 370 -44.22 -92.62 -50.10
C ILE A 370 -43.39 -93.88 -50.39
N GLU A 371 -42.08 -93.87 -50.14
CA GLU A 371 -41.22 -95.05 -50.29
C GLU A 371 -41.68 -96.20 -49.38
N LEU A 372 -42.03 -95.91 -48.14
CA LEU A 372 -42.53 -96.91 -47.18
C LEU A 372 -43.93 -97.41 -47.54
N GLU A 373 -44.81 -96.56 -48.07
CA GLU A 373 -46.11 -97.00 -48.58
C GLU A 373 -45.95 -97.88 -49.83
N ILE A 374 -45.01 -97.54 -50.72
CA ILE A 374 -44.64 -98.42 -51.85
C ILE A 374 -44.11 -99.75 -51.32
N GLU A 375 -43.16 -99.74 -50.37
CA GLU A 375 -42.63 -100.96 -49.76
C GLU A 375 -43.75 -101.78 -49.07
N ARG A 376 -44.70 -101.12 -48.40
CA ARG A 376 -45.85 -101.79 -47.78
C ARG A 376 -46.78 -102.42 -48.82
N ILE A 377 -47.08 -101.71 -49.90
CA ILE A 377 -47.89 -102.22 -51.02
C ILE A 377 -47.17 -103.37 -51.73
N GLU A 378 -45.84 -103.30 -51.85
CA GLU A 378 -45.02 -104.36 -52.43
C GLU A 378 -44.89 -105.58 -51.49
N ALA A 379 -44.80 -105.37 -50.17
CA ALA A 379 -44.67 -106.42 -49.15
C ALA A 379 -45.99 -107.12 -48.80
N ASP A 380 -47.14 -106.44 -48.92
CA ASP A 380 -48.47 -107.02 -48.77
C ASP A 380 -49.36 -106.78 -50.02
N PRO A 381 -49.23 -107.64 -51.05
CA PRO A 381 -50.07 -107.55 -52.25
C PRO A 381 -51.55 -107.89 -52.03
N LEU A 382 -51.96 -108.33 -50.82
CA LEU A 382 -53.30 -108.89 -50.54
C LEU A 382 -54.03 -108.27 -49.32
N GLY A 383 -53.45 -107.28 -48.64
CA GLY A 383 -54.11 -106.22 -47.86
C GLY A 383 -55.25 -106.66 -46.94
N TYR A 384 -54.96 -107.06 -45.70
CA TYR A 384 -55.97 -107.22 -44.65
C TYR A 384 -55.42 -107.03 -43.22
N ALA A 385 -56.02 -106.08 -42.47
CA ALA A 385 -56.17 -105.94 -40.99
C ALA A 385 -55.65 -104.60 -40.42
N TYR A 386 -56.31 -103.86 -39.50
CA TYR A 386 -57.65 -103.86 -38.88
C TYR A 386 -57.78 -102.57 -38.04
N SER A 387 -59.01 -102.12 -37.79
CA SER A 387 -59.40 -100.87 -37.10
C SER A 387 -59.24 -100.87 -35.56
N GLN A 388 -59.07 -99.69 -34.93
CA GLN A 388 -59.45 -99.43 -33.52
C GLN A 388 -59.76 -97.93 -33.25
N GLU A 389 -60.58 -97.66 -32.23
CA GLU A 389 -61.60 -96.60 -32.05
C GLU A 389 -61.19 -95.26 -31.31
N SER A 390 -62.04 -94.23 -31.49
CA SER A 390 -62.44 -92.96 -30.77
C SER A 390 -62.08 -92.70 -29.27
N PRO A 391 -62.38 -91.53 -28.58
CA PRO A 391 -63.20 -90.32 -28.93
C PRO A 391 -62.80 -88.89 -28.37
N GLU A 392 -63.59 -87.83 -28.72
CA GLU A 392 -63.93 -86.52 -28.06
C GLU A 392 -62.83 -85.47 -27.68
N GLY A 393 -62.95 -84.13 -27.83
CA GLY A 393 -64.02 -83.21 -28.25
C GLY A 393 -63.58 -81.70 -28.19
N PHE A 394 -64.55 -80.80 -28.44
CA PHE A 394 -64.67 -79.34 -28.15
C PHE A 394 -64.45 -78.23 -29.23
N ASP A 395 -65.60 -77.61 -29.58
CA ASP A 395 -65.98 -76.25 -30.05
C ASP A 395 -65.28 -75.61 -31.27
N GLU A 396 -65.92 -75.28 -32.40
CA GLU A 396 -67.22 -74.64 -32.72
C GLU A 396 -67.37 -73.18 -32.27
N GLN A 397 -67.01 -72.23 -33.14
CA GLN A 397 -67.84 -71.05 -33.50
C GLN A 397 -67.20 -70.18 -34.62
N ALA A 398 -67.85 -70.16 -35.79
CA ALA A 398 -67.81 -69.04 -36.76
C ALA A 398 -68.95 -68.04 -36.39
N PRO A 399 -69.02 -66.74 -36.78
CA PRO A 399 -68.87 -66.26 -38.18
C PRO A 399 -68.44 -64.77 -38.46
N ARG A 400 -67.79 -64.56 -39.62
CA ARG A 400 -67.88 -63.40 -40.59
C ARG A 400 -67.76 -61.92 -40.05
N PRO A 401 -68.05 -60.85 -40.86
CA PRO A 401 -67.06 -59.93 -41.47
C PRO A 401 -67.22 -58.44 -41.09
N GLY A 402 -66.17 -57.59 -41.19
CA GLY A 402 -66.39 -56.14 -41.03
C GLY A 402 -65.16 -55.21 -41.02
N ILE A 403 -65.08 -54.39 -42.06
CA ILE A 403 -64.94 -52.91 -42.05
C ILE A 403 -63.77 -52.25 -41.25
N ILE A 404 -63.00 -51.49 -42.03
CA ILE A 404 -61.99 -50.47 -41.72
C ILE A 404 -62.44 -49.50 -40.60
N PRO A 405 -61.53 -49.18 -39.64
CA PRO A 405 -61.23 -47.77 -39.45
C PRO A 405 -59.72 -47.48 -39.44
N ARG A 406 -59.43 -46.39 -40.13
CA ARG A 406 -58.19 -45.61 -40.20
C ARG A 406 -57.76 -45.15 -38.79
N PRO A 407 -56.52 -45.38 -38.34
CA PRO A 407 -55.95 -44.67 -37.20
C PRO A 407 -55.43 -43.28 -37.62
N ALA A 408 -55.76 -42.28 -36.82
CA ALA A 408 -55.22 -40.93 -36.89
C ALA A 408 -53.71 -40.92 -36.52
N PRO A 409 -52.94 -39.90 -36.96
CA PRO A 409 -51.50 -39.82 -36.70
C PRO A 409 -51.22 -39.41 -35.25
N ILE A 410 -50.43 -40.21 -34.55
CA ILE A 410 -49.84 -39.88 -33.24
C ILE A 410 -48.45 -39.29 -33.50
N PRO A 411 -48.05 -38.19 -32.82
CA PRO A 411 -46.74 -37.57 -33.03
C PRO A 411 -45.62 -38.45 -32.48
N ILE A 412 -44.64 -38.74 -33.34
CA ILE A 412 -43.39 -39.42 -32.99
C ILE A 412 -42.58 -38.50 -32.08
N GLN A 413 -42.63 -38.74 -30.77
CA GLN A 413 -41.60 -38.30 -29.85
C GLN A 413 -40.36 -39.20 -30.00
N ARG A 414 -39.20 -38.55 -30.07
CA ARG A 414 -37.88 -39.16 -30.26
C ARG A 414 -37.54 -40.13 -29.12
N PRO A 415 -36.78 -41.21 -29.39
CA PRO A 415 -36.17 -42.02 -28.33
C PRO A 415 -34.95 -41.29 -27.75
N GLY A 416 -35.07 -40.85 -26.50
CA GLY A 416 -33.92 -40.57 -25.64
C GLY A 416 -33.34 -41.89 -25.15
N LEU A 417 -32.10 -42.16 -25.53
CA LEU A 417 -31.34 -43.32 -25.08
C LEU A 417 -30.98 -43.20 -23.59
N ASN A 418 -31.17 -44.36 -22.96
CA ASN A 418 -30.74 -44.78 -21.63
C ASN A 418 -29.23 -44.69 -21.38
N THR A 419 -28.91 -45.00 -20.11
CA THR A 419 -27.69 -45.59 -19.53
C THR A 419 -26.82 -44.57 -18.78
N SER A 420 -26.42 -44.75 -17.52
CA SER A 420 -26.51 -45.92 -16.64
C SER A 420 -26.35 -45.51 -15.17
N SER A 421 -27.15 -46.17 -14.35
CA SER A 421 -27.04 -46.32 -12.91
C SER A 421 -25.76 -47.03 -12.45
N SER A 422 -25.21 -46.60 -11.32
CA SER A 422 -24.67 -47.51 -10.31
C SER A 422 -24.89 -46.95 -8.90
N ARG A 423 -25.59 -47.76 -8.11
CA ARG A 423 -25.76 -47.66 -6.67
C ARG A 423 -24.45 -48.05 -5.98
N SER A 424 -24.09 -47.39 -4.89
CA SER A 424 -23.70 -48.09 -3.66
C SER A 424 -23.75 -47.17 -2.44
N SER A 425 -24.57 -47.62 -1.49
CA SER A 425 -24.61 -47.33 -0.06
C SER A 425 -23.26 -47.19 0.65
N SER A 426 -23.18 -46.29 1.62
CA SER A 426 -22.55 -46.57 2.92
C SER A 426 -22.86 -45.47 3.95
N ASP A 427 -23.26 -45.93 5.12
CA ASP A 427 -23.58 -45.21 6.34
C ASP A 427 -22.43 -44.37 6.95
N HIS A 428 -22.84 -43.32 7.68
CA HIS A 428 -22.24 -42.69 8.88
C HIS A 428 -20.84 -42.00 8.79
N PRO A 429 -20.46 -41.14 9.77
CA PRO A 429 -21.23 -40.14 10.53
C PRO A 429 -20.50 -38.77 10.66
N PHE A 430 -21.18 -37.79 11.27
CA PHE A 430 -20.65 -36.65 12.05
C PHE A 430 -19.13 -36.40 12.02
N TRP A 431 -18.69 -35.31 11.40
CA TRP A 431 -17.44 -34.63 11.74
C TRP A 431 -17.63 -33.11 11.83
N ARG A 432 -17.52 -32.60 13.06
CA ARG A 432 -17.24 -31.20 13.40
C ARG A 432 -15.77 -30.90 13.08
N PRO A 433 -15.41 -29.72 12.60
CA PRO A 433 -14.05 -29.21 12.77
C PRO A 433 -13.96 -28.47 14.10
N ASN A 434 -13.34 -29.14 15.07
CA ASN A 434 -12.88 -28.56 16.32
C ASN A 434 -11.50 -27.94 16.04
N ASN A 435 -11.39 -26.61 15.98
CA ASN A 435 -10.11 -25.92 15.80
C ASN A 435 -9.43 -25.78 17.17
N ALA A 436 -8.75 -26.85 17.59
CA ALA A 436 -7.91 -26.86 18.78
C ALA A 436 -6.52 -26.30 18.44
N SER A 437 -6.23 -25.16 19.04
CA SER A 437 -4.92 -24.53 19.12
C SER A 437 -3.87 -25.47 19.74
N HIS A 438 -2.85 -25.84 18.97
CA HIS A 438 -1.60 -26.30 19.53
C HIS A 438 -0.82 -25.11 20.11
N GLN A 439 -0.85 -24.98 21.44
CA GLN A 439 0.22 -24.33 22.18
C GLN A 439 1.49 -25.15 22.01
N ARG A 440 2.47 -24.61 21.29
CA ARG A 440 3.86 -25.06 21.37
C ARG A 440 4.64 -23.96 22.08
N SER A 441 4.80 -24.15 23.37
CA SER A 441 5.73 -23.42 24.22
C SER A 441 7.16 -23.73 23.78
N SER A 442 7.82 -22.77 23.14
CA SER A 442 9.28 -22.71 23.07
C SER A 442 9.73 -21.44 23.80
N SER A 443 10.00 -21.63 25.09
CA SER A 443 10.80 -20.75 25.93
C SER A 443 12.22 -20.70 25.38
N ALA A 444 12.57 -19.61 24.69
CA ALA A 444 13.94 -19.23 24.43
C ALA A 444 14.26 -17.99 25.27
N ARG A 445 15.07 -18.23 26.30
CA ARG A 445 15.78 -17.22 27.08
C ARG A 445 16.63 -16.38 26.14
N ASN A 446 16.61 -15.06 26.29
CA ASN A 446 17.76 -14.22 25.99
C ASN A 446 17.84 -13.15 27.07
N ASP A 447 18.66 -13.47 28.08
CA ASP A 447 19.43 -12.49 28.84
C ASP A 447 20.29 -11.70 27.86
N SER A 448 20.22 -10.38 27.88
CA SER A 448 21.31 -9.49 27.48
C SER A 448 21.05 -8.09 28.05
N SER A 449 21.62 -7.91 29.23
CA SER A 449 22.06 -6.65 29.81
C SER A 449 22.85 -5.77 28.84
N SER A 450 22.58 -4.47 28.85
CA SER A 450 23.58 -3.38 28.73
C SER A 450 22.84 -2.04 28.84
N SER A 451 22.85 -1.44 30.02
CA SER A 451 23.82 -0.41 30.44
C SER A 451 23.42 0.98 29.97
N LEU A 452 22.73 1.66 30.87
CA LEU A 452 22.61 3.10 30.98
C LEU A 452 24.01 3.74 31.01
N SER A 453 24.25 4.74 30.18
CA SER A 453 25.29 5.74 30.43
C SER A 453 24.73 7.14 30.17
N SER A 454 24.32 7.74 31.27
CA SER A 454 24.25 9.17 31.51
C SER A 454 25.54 9.86 31.07
N ASN A 455 25.44 10.90 30.25
CA ASN A 455 26.58 11.78 29.97
C ASN A 455 26.25 13.19 30.47
N SER A 456 26.94 13.58 31.53
CA SER A 456 26.91 14.91 32.13
C SER A 456 28.34 15.46 32.22
N SER A 457 28.62 16.52 31.43
CA SER A 457 29.55 17.65 31.71
C SER A 457 31.06 17.36 31.89
N PRO A 458 31.99 18.35 31.96
CA PRO A 458 32.03 19.77 31.56
C PRO A 458 33.34 20.21 30.80
N ILE A 459 33.45 21.54 30.67
CA ILE A 459 34.49 22.47 30.18
C ILE A 459 35.90 22.29 30.84
N HIS A 460 37.00 22.36 30.06
CA HIS A 460 38.16 23.29 30.19
C HIS A 460 39.48 22.82 29.52
N SER A 461 40.02 23.72 28.70
CA SER A 461 41.44 24.18 28.60
C SER A 461 42.58 23.30 28.03
N SER A 462 43.16 23.86 26.96
CA SER A 462 44.60 24.11 26.67
C SER A 462 45.60 22.97 26.38
N ALA A 463 46.13 23.06 25.15
CA ALA A 463 47.54 23.03 24.74
C ALA A 463 48.42 21.81 25.07
N THR A 464 48.89 21.10 24.04
CA THR A 464 50.31 21.10 23.58
C THR A 464 50.54 20.00 22.54
N LEU A 465 51.44 20.30 21.60
CA LEU A 465 52.01 19.41 20.60
C LEU A 465 52.53 18.11 21.25
N ASN A 466 52.29 16.97 20.61
CA ASN A 466 53.29 15.91 20.51
C ASN A 466 52.95 14.94 19.37
N THR A 467 53.86 14.94 18.40
CA THR A 467 54.09 13.91 17.40
C THR A 467 54.42 12.57 18.07
N SER A 468 53.67 11.51 17.77
CA SER A 468 54.11 10.14 18.00
C SER A 468 53.51 9.20 16.95
N THR A 469 54.43 8.65 16.18
CA THR A 469 54.30 7.58 15.19
C THR A 469 53.98 6.26 15.89
N LEU A 470 52.82 5.66 15.61
CA LEU A 470 52.61 4.23 15.87
C LEU A 470 52.02 3.54 14.63
N SER A 471 52.94 2.83 13.99
CA SER A 471 52.75 1.82 12.96
C SER A 471 51.90 0.67 13.51
N GLY A 472 50.70 0.51 12.97
CA GLY A 472 49.82 -0.63 13.16
C GLY A 472 49.40 -1.17 11.80
N ARG A 473 50.25 -2.04 11.24
CA ARG A 473 50.13 -2.63 9.91
C ARG A 473 48.98 -3.65 9.89
N ALA A 474 47.77 -3.21 9.54
CA ALA A 474 46.69 -4.11 9.16
C ALA A 474 46.93 -4.60 7.71
N ALA A 475 46.68 -5.88 7.46
CA ALA A 475 46.78 -6.47 6.13
C ALA A 475 45.78 -5.80 5.16
N PRO A 476 46.15 -5.54 3.89
CA PRO A 476 45.22 -5.00 2.91
C PRO A 476 44.12 -6.04 2.66
N PHE A 477 42.89 -5.64 2.94
CA PHE A 477 41.69 -6.38 2.58
C PHE A 477 41.58 -6.34 1.05
N GLU A 478 41.63 -7.48 0.36
CA GLU A 478 41.29 -7.57 -1.07
C GLU A 478 39.76 -7.54 -1.18
N PRO A 479 39.13 -6.45 -1.65
CA PRO A 479 37.71 -6.46 -1.94
C PRO A 479 37.46 -7.40 -3.11
N GLY A 480 36.47 -8.28 -2.94
CA GLY A 480 36.23 -9.46 -3.75
C GLY A 480 36.32 -9.24 -5.26
N LYS A 481 36.98 -10.20 -5.92
CA LYS A 481 36.96 -10.37 -7.38
C LYS A 481 35.49 -10.47 -7.81
N ILE A 482 35.02 -9.41 -8.47
CA ILE A 482 33.71 -9.39 -9.12
C ILE A 482 33.74 -10.50 -10.17
N LEU A 483 32.92 -11.53 -9.98
CA LEU A 483 32.65 -12.51 -11.03
C LEU A 483 32.01 -11.75 -12.18
N ASN A 484 32.82 -11.44 -13.20
CA ASN A 484 32.35 -10.88 -14.45
C ASN A 484 31.28 -11.82 -15.01
N ARG A 485 30.04 -11.37 -14.99
CA ARG A 485 28.92 -12.07 -15.62
C ARG A 485 29.22 -12.07 -17.13
N PRO A 486 29.33 -13.23 -17.78
CA PRO A 486 29.67 -13.29 -19.21
C PRO A 486 28.62 -12.50 -20.00
N SER A 487 29.09 -11.64 -20.92
CA SER A 487 28.21 -10.84 -21.77
C SER A 487 27.25 -11.75 -22.54
N GLN A 488 26.08 -11.23 -22.94
CA GLN A 488 25.06 -11.98 -23.67
C GLN A 488 25.62 -12.69 -24.92
N SER A 489 26.66 -12.13 -25.54
CA SER A 489 27.40 -12.75 -26.64
C SER A 489 28.19 -14.01 -26.25
N GLN A 490 28.74 -14.08 -25.04
CA GLN A 490 29.43 -15.27 -24.53
C GLN A 490 28.47 -16.40 -24.16
N TRP A 491 27.26 -16.09 -23.70
CA TRP A 491 26.21 -17.08 -23.47
C TRP A 491 25.74 -17.75 -24.77
N ILE A 492 25.64 -16.99 -25.85
CA ILE A 492 25.27 -17.52 -27.18
C ILE A 492 26.38 -18.44 -27.73
N ALA A 493 27.65 -18.07 -27.54
CA ALA A 493 28.79 -18.87 -27.96
C ALA A 493 28.93 -20.19 -27.17
N ALA A 494 28.68 -20.18 -25.86
CA ALA A 494 28.75 -21.39 -25.03
C ALA A 494 27.65 -22.41 -25.39
N ARG A 495 26.45 -21.92 -25.78
CA ARG A 495 25.34 -22.77 -26.21
C ARG A 495 25.58 -23.41 -27.58
N ALA A 496 26.29 -22.73 -28.47
CA ALA A 496 26.70 -23.27 -29.76
C ALA A 496 27.82 -24.33 -29.65
N ALA A 497 28.61 -24.30 -28.57
CA ALA A 497 29.74 -25.21 -28.37
C ALA A 497 29.37 -26.53 -27.65
N GLY A 498 28.10 -26.75 -27.31
CA GLY A 498 27.61 -28.03 -26.77
C GLY A 498 28.24 -28.47 -25.44
N LYS A 499 28.86 -27.55 -24.70
CA LYS A 499 29.40 -27.81 -23.37
C LYS A 499 28.41 -27.33 -22.32
N TRP A 500 27.73 -28.27 -21.69
CA TRP A 500 27.04 -28.11 -20.42
C TRP A 500 27.77 -28.95 -19.38
#